data_AF-A0A653WFD0-F1
#
_entry.id   AF-A0A653WFD0-F1
#
_cell.length_a   1.000
_cell.length_b   1.000
_cell.length_c   1.000
_cell.angle_alpha   90.00
_cell.angle_beta   90.00
_cell.angle_gamma   90.00
#
_symmetry.space_group_name_H-M   'P 1'
#
loop_
_entity.id
_entity.type
_entity.pdbx_description
1 polymer ?
#
loop_
_entity_poly.entity_id
_entity_poly.type
_entity_poly.pdbx_seq_one_letter_code
_entity_poly.pdbx_strand_id
1 'polypeptide(L)'
;MMEPSWHETQKVQYMTTATLERVPAAQTPEGPAPRSISLEFSSASEVHAGLEEAVAELIEVAAQEAACGILVTRLHPGSYTVALDESVPFGETYESIAA
;
A
#
# COMPACT_ATOMS: atom_id res chain seq x y z
N MET A 1 22.12 50.04 -18.90
CA MET A 1 20.86 49.29 -18.72
C MET A 1 20.46 48.77 -20.09
N MET A 2 19.97 47.52 -20.15
CA MET A 2 19.64 46.70 -21.32
C MET A 2 20.79 45.89 -21.95
N GLU A 3 20.79 44.60 -21.62
CA GLU A 3 21.54 43.50 -22.24
C GLU A 3 20.92 43.12 -23.60
N PRO A 4 21.72 42.79 -24.64
CA PRO A 4 21.18 42.12 -25.81
C PRO A 4 21.27 40.59 -25.68
N SER A 5 20.08 40.01 -25.69
CA SER A 5 19.72 38.59 -25.75
C SER A 5 20.50 37.81 -26.82
N TRP A 6 21.23 36.77 -26.41
CA TRP A 6 21.87 35.81 -27.32
C TRP A 6 20.86 34.78 -27.83
N HIS A 7 20.85 34.61 -29.14
CA HIS A 7 19.98 33.70 -29.88
C HIS A 7 20.46 32.24 -29.81
N GLU A 8 19.49 31.33 -29.78
CA GLU A 8 19.41 30.12 -30.62
C GLU A 8 20.43 28.99 -30.41
N THR A 9 19.98 27.88 -29.80
CA THR A 9 20.31 26.55 -30.31
C THR A 9 19.13 25.61 -30.10
N GLN A 10 18.44 25.43 -31.21
CA GLN A 10 17.40 24.45 -31.50
C GLN A 10 17.85 23.00 -31.20
N LYS A 11 16.85 22.15 -30.99
CA LYS A 11 16.85 20.67 -30.85
C LYS A 11 17.25 20.12 -29.49
N VAL A 12 16.21 19.75 -28.73
CA VAL A 12 15.95 18.34 -28.46
C VAL A 12 14.45 18.09 -28.42
N GLN A 13 13.91 17.67 -29.57
CA GLN A 13 12.68 16.88 -29.59
C GLN A 13 13.03 15.52 -28.98
N TYR A 14 12.48 15.23 -27.80
CA TYR A 14 12.30 13.86 -27.34
C TYR A 14 10.81 13.65 -27.11
N MET A 15 10.10 13.39 -28.21
CA MET A 15 8.88 12.60 -28.17
C MET A 15 9.30 11.16 -28.49
N THR A 16 9.34 10.27 -27.50
CA THR A 16 8.90 8.88 -27.70
C THR A 16 8.63 8.18 -26.37
N THR A 17 7.72 7.24 -26.45
CA THR A 17 6.83 6.69 -25.44
C THR A 17 7.53 5.68 -24.55
N ALA A 18 7.31 5.76 -23.24
CA ALA A 18 7.35 4.59 -22.38
C ALA A 18 6.16 4.66 -21.43
N THR A 19 5.03 4.12 -21.90
CA THR A 19 4.09 3.40 -21.05
C THR A 19 4.92 2.50 -20.14
N LEU A 20 4.90 2.82 -18.85
CA LEU A 20 4.69 1.85 -17.81
C LEU A 20 3.99 2.62 -16.71
N GLU A 21 2.69 2.39 -16.64
CA GLU A 21 1.88 2.61 -15.46
C GLU A 21 2.60 1.98 -14.28
N ARG A 22 3.44 2.75 -13.60
CA ARG A 22 3.62 2.53 -12.18
C ARG A 22 2.69 3.54 -11.55
N VAL A 23 1.44 3.14 -11.46
CA VAL A 23 0.59 3.54 -10.34
C VAL A 23 1.41 3.07 -9.12
N PRO A 24 2.11 3.93 -8.35
CA PRO A 24 2.29 3.55 -6.96
C PRO A 24 0.86 3.36 -6.47
N ALA A 25 0.56 2.23 -5.84
CA ALA A 25 -0.76 1.98 -5.27
C ALA A 25 -1.09 3.13 -4.32
N ALA A 26 -1.66 4.19 -4.88
CA ALA A 26 -2.37 5.23 -4.18
C ALA A 26 -3.55 4.46 -3.65
N GLN A 27 -3.39 4.02 -2.41
CA GLN A 27 -4.47 3.53 -1.58
C GLN A 27 -5.42 4.71 -1.40
N THR A 28 -6.22 4.97 -2.42
CA THR A 28 -7.38 5.82 -2.32
C THR A 28 -8.58 5.02 -2.78
N PRO A 29 -9.28 4.39 -1.85
CA PRO A 29 -10.71 4.32 -1.94
C PRO A 29 -11.28 5.33 -0.94
N GLU A 30 -11.61 6.53 -1.43
CA GLU A 30 -12.88 7.13 -0.99
C GLU A 30 -13.97 6.19 -1.55
N GLY A 31 -14.26 5.16 -0.75
CA GLY A 31 -15.04 3.97 -1.08
C GLY A 31 -15.28 3.19 0.22
N PRO A 32 -16.01 2.06 0.19
CA PRO A 32 -16.28 1.27 1.40
C PRO A 32 -14.99 1.00 2.19
N ALA A 33 -15.10 0.97 3.52
CA ALA A 33 -13.99 0.89 4.47
C ALA A 33 -12.84 -0.01 3.96
N PRO A 34 -11.57 0.43 4.10
CA PRO A 34 -10.44 -0.31 3.56
C PRO A 34 -10.45 -1.73 4.11
N ARG A 35 -10.50 -2.72 3.21
CA ARG A 35 -10.51 -4.16 3.54
C ARG A 35 -9.08 -4.72 3.64
N SER A 36 -8.09 -3.87 3.40
CA SER A 36 -6.68 -4.23 3.36
C SER A 36 -5.81 -3.01 3.66
N ILE A 37 -4.76 -3.20 4.44
CA ILE A 37 -3.78 -2.20 4.83
C ILE A 37 -2.39 -2.71 4.46
N SER A 38 -1.63 -1.91 3.71
CA SER A 38 -0.24 -2.21 3.36
C SER A 38 0.70 -1.49 4.33
N LEU A 39 1.64 -2.22 4.91
CA LEU A 39 2.54 -1.73 5.94
C LEU A 39 4.00 -1.95 5.51
N GLU A 40 4.83 -0.94 5.74
CA GLU A 40 6.28 -1.01 5.57
C GLU A 40 6.98 -0.51 6.84
N PHE A 41 7.90 -1.32 7.35
CA PHE A 41 8.64 -1.08 8.58
C PHE A 41 10.13 -1.02 8.29
N SER A 42 10.79 -0.01 8.86
CA SER A 42 12.24 0.13 8.78
C SER A 42 12.96 -0.69 9.86
N SER A 43 12.25 -1.06 10.94
CA SER A 43 12.82 -1.80 12.08
C SER A 43 11.88 -2.90 12.57
N ALA A 44 12.45 -4.04 12.99
CA ALA A 44 11.68 -5.15 13.56
C ALA A 44 10.91 -4.76 14.85
N SER A 45 11.39 -3.77 15.59
CA SER A 45 10.71 -3.24 16.78
C SER A 45 9.38 -2.55 16.47
N GLU A 46 9.22 -2.01 15.26
CA GLU A 46 8.01 -1.30 14.85
C GLU A 46 6.94 -2.26 14.30
N VAL A 47 7.36 -3.42 13.79
CA VAL A 47 6.49 -4.40 13.14
C VAL A 47 5.34 -4.82 14.05
N HIS A 48 5.63 -5.16 15.32
CA HIS A 48 4.60 -5.62 16.24
C HIS A 48 3.54 -4.55 16.50
N ALA A 49 3.96 -3.34 16.87
CA ALA A 49 3.03 -2.25 17.16
C ALA A 49 2.20 -1.85 15.93
N GLY A 50 2.82 -1.77 14.75
CA GLY A 50 2.10 -1.39 13.54
C GLY A 50 1.16 -2.48 13.02
N LEU A 51 1.50 -3.77 13.22
CA LEU A 51 0.58 -4.87 12.90
C LEU A 51 -0.62 -4.88 13.84
N GLU A 52 -0.41 -4.68 15.15
CA GLU A 52 -1.50 -4.63 16.13
C GLU A 52 -2.49 -3.49 15.83
N GLU A 53 -1.99 -2.29 15.48
CA GLU A 53 -2.84 -1.16 15.05
C GLU A 53 -3.66 -1.50 13.81
N ALA A 54 -3.01 -1.98 12.75
CA ALA A 54 -3.70 -2.30 11.49
C ALA A 54 -4.71 -3.44 11.66
N VAL A 55 -4.41 -4.44 12.51
CA VAL A 55 -5.35 -5.50 12.86
C VAL A 55 -6.53 -4.92 13.63
N ALA A 56 -6.30 -4.05 14.62
CA ALA A 56 -7.39 -3.42 15.38
C ALA A 56 -8.35 -2.64 14.47
N GLU A 57 -7.82 -1.86 13.52
CA GLU A 57 -8.63 -1.15 12.53
C GLU A 57 -9.48 -2.12 11.69
N LEU A 58 -8.88 -3.23 11.23
CA LEU A 58 -9.60 -4.21 10.43
C LEU A 58 -10.57 -5.08 11.24
N ILE A 59 -10.38 -5.25 12.55
CA ILE A 59 -11.37 -5.91 13.41
C ILE A 59 -12.68 -5.12 13.41
N GLU A 60 -12.63 -3.78 13.47
CA GLU A 60 -13.82 -2.94 13.44
C GLU A 60 -14.56 -3.04 12.09
N VAL A 61 -13.83 -3.23 10.99
CA VAL A 61 -14.41 -3.48 9.66
C VAL A 61 -14.96 -4.89 9.56
N ALA A 62 -14.23 -5.91 10.02
CA ALA A 62 -14.65 -7.32 10.02
C ALA A 62 -15.93 -7.51 10.85
N ALA A 63 -16.07 -6.81 11.97
CA ALA A 63 -17.22 -6.89 12.86
C ALA A 63 -18.53 -6.40 12.23
N GLN A 64 -18.46 -5.52 11.21
CA GLN A 64 -19.65 -5.04 10.49
C GLN A 64 -20.28 -6.15 9.64
N GLU A 65 -19.44 -6.96 8.99
CA GLU A 65 -19.89 -8.06 8.13
C GLU A 65 -20.00 -9.40 8.88
N ALA A 66 -19.23 -9.56 9.97
CA ALA A 66 -19.15 -10.76 10.81
C ALA A 66 -18.97 -12.08 10.04
N ALA A 67 -18.33 -12.02 8.87
CA ALA A 67 -18.24 -13.13 7.91
C ALA A 67 -16.81 -13.58 7.59
N CYS A 68 -15.81 -12.75 7.90
CA CYS A 68 -14.41 -13.00 7.57
C CYS A 68 -13.50 -12.61 8.74
N GLY A 69 -12.35 -13.25 8.81
CA GLY A 69 -11.26 -12.93 9.74
C GLY A 69 -10.20 -12.08 9.06
N ILE A 70 -9.02 -12.03 9.69
CA ILE A 70 -7.91 -11.18 9.25
C ILE A 70 -6.74 -12.05 8.81
N LEU A 71 -6.21 -11.79 7.63
CA LEU A 71 -5.01 -12.43 7.10
C LEU A 71 -3.86 -11.41 7.05
N VAL A 72 -2.81 -11.69 7.81
CA VAL A 72 -1.54 -10.99 7.75
C VAL A 72 -0.62 -11.73 6.78
N THR A 73 -0.28 -11.11 5.66
CA THR A 73 0.66 -11.67 4.68
C THR A 73 1.97 -10.91 4.73
N ARG A 74 3.05 -11.60 5.06
CA ARG A 74 4.40 -11.07 4.95
C ARG A 74 4.89 -11.21 3.52
N LEU A 75 5.18 -10.09 2.86
CA LEU A 75 5.65 -10.06 1.47
C LEU A 75 7.18 -10.21 1.39
N HIS A 76 7.90 -9.42 2.20
CA HIS A 76 9.35 -9.48 2.34
C HIS A 76 9.75 -8.94 3.72
N PRO A 77 11.04 -8.96 4.12
CA PRO A 77 11.45 -8.36 5.39
C PRO A 77 11.00 -6.90 5.45
N GLY A 78 10.24 -6.55 6.50
CA GLY A 78 9.70 -5.21 6.72
C GLY A 78 8.41 -4.89 5.96
N SER A 79 7.94 -5.71 5.01
CA SER A 79 6.70 -5.43 4.26
C SER A 79 5.62 -6.48 4.53
N TYR A 80 4.45 -5.97 4.92
CA TYR A 80 3.31 -6.76 5.33
C TYR A 80 2.04 -6.20 4.70
N THR A 81 1.06 -7.07 4.52
CA THR A 81 -0.31 -6.70 4.19
C THR A 81 -1.22 -7.31 5.25
N VAL A 82 -2.12 -6.53 5.80
CA VAL A 82 -3.19 -7.02 6.68
C VAL A 82 -4.49 -6.87 5.90
N ALA A 83 -5.26 -7.93 5.70
CA ALA A 83 -6.48 -7.87 4.90
C ALA A 83 -7.60 -8.72 5.51
N LEU A 84 -8.84 -8.36 5.24
CA LEU A 84 -9.99 -9.21 5.50
C LEU A 84 -10.01 -10.35 4.48
N ASP A 85 -10.12 -11.58 4.97
CA ASP A 85 -10.06 -12.77 4.13
C ASP A 85 -11.11 -13.80 4.56
N GLU A 86 -11.87 -14.31 3.59
CA GLU A 86 -12.95 -15.28 3.81
C GLU A 86 -12.44 -16.69 4.12
N SER A 87 -11.18 -16.99 3.83
CA SER A 87 -10.54 -18.24 4.25
C SER A 87 -10.18 -18.20 5.74
N VAL A 88 -10.16 -17.02 6.36
CA VAL A 88 -9.98 -16.87 7.80
C VAL A 88 -11.35 -16.73 8.45
N PRO A 89 -11.72 -17.56 9.43
CA PRO A 89 -12.99 -17.44 10.13
C PRO A 89 -13.04 -16.15 10.98
N PHE A 90 -14.24 -15.58 11.11
CA PHE A 90 -14.45 -14.38 11.91
C PHE A 90 -13.96 -14.56 13.35
N GLY A 91 -13.22 -13.57 13.85
CA GLY A 91 -12.60 -13.59 15.18
C GLY A 91 -11.23 -14.26 15.22
N GLU A 92 -10.72 -14.78 14.10
CA GLU A 92 -9.36 -15.30 13.98
C GLU A 92 -8.49 -14.37 13.13
N THR A 93 -7.18 -14.39 13.44
CA THR A 93 -6.13 -13.72 12.66
C THR A 93 -5.08 -14.74 12.29
N TYR A 94 -4.86 -14.94 10.99
CA TYR A 94 -3.84 -15.87 10.47
C TYR A 94 -2.66 -15.12 9.89
N GLU A 95 -1.48 -15.75 9.96
CA GLU A 95 -0.25 -15.24 9.37
C GLU A 95 0.19 -16.14 8.20
N SER A 96 0.55 -15.52 7.09
CA SER A 96 1.05 -16.18 5.89
C SER A 96 2.30 -15.49 5.36
N ILE A 97 3.13 -16.22 4.62
CA ILE A 97 4.35 -15.70 3.98
C ILE A 97 4.19 -15.87 2.48
N ALA A 98 4.30 -14.78 1.73
CA ALA A 98 4.35 -14.85 0.28
C ALA A 98 5.66 -15.51 -0.15
N ALA A 99 5.55 -16.63 -0.87
CA ALA A 99 6.67 -17.45 -1.35
C ALA A 99 7.38 -16.84 -2.57
#